data_AF-A0A2D5VE46-F1
#
_entry.id   AF-A0A2D5VE46-F1
#
_cell.length_a   1.000
_cell.length_b   1.000
_cell.length_c   1.000
_cell.angle_alpha   90.00
_cell.angle_beta   90.00
_cell.angle_gamma   90.00
#
_symmetry.space_group_name_H-M   'P 1'
#
loop_
_entity.id
_entity.type
_entity.pdbx_description
1 polymer ?
#
loop_
_entity_poly.entity_id
_entity_poly.type
_entity_poly.pdbx_seq_one_letter_code
_entity_poly.pdbx_strand_id
1 'polypeptide(L)' 'MSDHKDSKATYTPNLDYHGEDSFTYKVNDGELDSEIAIITLQIEKNLDRNFPNSRSKFE' A
#
# COMPACT_ATOMS: atom_id res chain seq x y z
N MET A 1 -31.54 4.00 -5.52
CA MET A 1 -30.26 4.64 -5.85
C MET A 1 -29.51 4.78 -4.54
N SER A 2 -28.72 3.77 -4.16
CA SER A 2 -27.86 3.86 -2.99
C SER A 2 -26.45 4.01 -3.55
N ASP A 3 -26.03 5.27 -3.73
CA ASP A 3 -24.62 5.57 -3.94
C ASP A 3 -23.93 5.28 -2.60
N HIS A 4 -23.55 4.03 -2.41
CA HIS A 4 -22.54 3.65 -1.44
C HIS A 4 -21.25 4.32 -1.93
N LYS A 5 -20.98 5.53 -1.46
CA LYS A 5 -19.74 6.23 -1.82
C LYS A 5 -18.57 5.43 -1.26
N ASP A 6 -17.98 4.59 -2.11
CA ASP A 6 -16.71 3.96 -1.85
C ASP A 6 -15.68 5.07 -1.64
N SER A 7 -15.33 5.31 -0.38
CA SER A 7 -14.32 6.28 0.02
C SER A 7 -12.95 5.68 -0.28
N LYS A 8 -12.52 5.79 -1.54
CA LYS A 8 -11.24 5.25 -2.01
C LYS A 8 -10.13 6.30 -1.93
N ALA A 9 -9.07 5.97 -1.20
CA ALA A 9 -7.80 6.69 -1.25
C ALA A 9 -6.77 5.86 -2.03
N THR A 10 -5.88 6.53 -2.75
CA THR A 10 -4.76 5.90 -3.47
C THR A 10 -3.46 6.29 -2.79
N TYR A 11 -2.65 5.31 -2.42
CA TYR A 11 -1.31 5.50 -1.88
C TYR A 11 -0.28 5.07 -2.93
N THR A 12 0.64 5.97 -3.27
CA THR A 12 1.77 5.70 -4.17
C THR A 12 3.05 5.99 -3.37
N PRO A 13 3.77 4.96 -2.90
CA PRO A 13 5.06 5.17 -2.23
C PRO A 13 6.09 5.75 -3.20
N ASN A 14 7.14 6.37 -2.67
CA ASN A 14 8.29 6.78 -3.49
C ASN A 14 8.91 5.55 -4.18
N LEU A 15 9.55 5.79 -5.33
CA LEU A 15 10.30 4.74 -6.03
C LEU A 15 11.33 4.12 -5.07
N ASP A 16 11.40 2.79 -5.05
CA ASP A 16 12.27 1.97 -4.19
C ASP A 16 12.09 2.15 -2.67
N TYR A 17 10.98 2.75 -2.22
CA TYR A 17 10.66 2.78 -0.79
C TYR A 17 10.34 1.38 -0.27
N HIS A 18 11.00 1.01 0.84
CA HIS A 18 10.76 -0.22 1.58
C HIS A 18 10.79 0.10 3.07
N GLY A 19 9.77 -0.33 3.81
CA GLY A 19 9.62 0.00 5.21
C GLY A 19 8.16 0.05 5.67
N GLU A 20 7.99 0.45 6.92
CA GLU A 20 6.68 0.67 7.54
C GLU A 20 6.23 2.12 7.33
N ASP A 21 4.99 2.30 6.86
CA ASP A 21 4.33 3.60 6.74
C ASP A 21 2.98 3.59 7.47
N SER A 22 2.50 4.76 7.91
CA SER A 22 1.25 4.83 8.66
C SER A 22 0.40 6.06 8.33
N PHE A 23 -0.92 5.85 8.31
CA PHE A 23 -1.92 6.88 8.07
C PHE A 23 -2.95 6.87 9.17
N THR A 24 -3.40 8.05 9.60
CA THR A 24 -4.52 8.19 10.52
C THR A 24 -5.77 8.59 9.77
N TYR A 25 -6.92 8.04 10.14
CA TYR A 25 -8.20 8.45 9.57
C TYR A 25 -9.28 8.58 10.65
N LYS A 26 -10.30 9.38 10.32
CA LYS A 26 -11.57 9.47 11.02
C LYS A 26 -12.68 9.33 9.99
N VAL A 27 -13.81 8.77 10.41
CA VAL A 27 -15.04 8.81 9.62
C VAL A 27 -16.00 9.82 10.24
N ASN A 28 -16.75 10.50 9.39
CA ASN A 28 -17.77 11.46 9.80
C ASN A 28 -19.09 11.05 9.14
N ASP A 29 -20.17 11.01 9.92
CA ASP A 29 -21.51 10.64 9.44
C ASP A 29 -22.39 11.85 9.08
N GLY A 30 -21.83 13.05 9.14
CA GLY A 30 -22.52 14.33 8.94
C GLY A 30 -22.83 15.07 10.25
N GLU A 31 -22.73 14.42 11.41
CA GLU A 31 -22.97 15.03 12.71
C GLU A 31 -21.76 14.88 13.65
N LEU A 32 -21.13 13.70 13.67
CA LEU A 32 -20.05 13.38 14.60
C LEU A 32 -18.85 12.74 13.88
N ASP A 33 -17.66 13.07 14.39
CA ASP A 33 -16.42 12.38 14.03
C ASP A 33 -16.25 11.12 14.88
N SER A 34 -15.70 10.07 14.27
CA SER A 34 -15.21 8.91 15.00
C SER A 34 -13.92 9.19 15.78
N GLU A 35 -13.55 8.21 16.61
CA GLU A 35 -12.19 8.10 17.12
C GLU A 35 -11.16 7.98 15.99
N ILE A 36 -9.92 8.36 16.29
CA ILE A 36 -8.79 8.23 15.37
C ILE A 36 -8.43 6.75 15.22
N ALA A 37 -8.39 6.26 13.98
CA ALA A 37 -7.88 4.94 13.64
C ALA A 37 -6.57 5.05 12.86
N ILE A 38 -5.70 4.05 13.00
CA ILE A 38 -4.38 3.99 12.37
C ILE A 38 -4.36 2.84 11.36
N ILE A 39 -3.97 3.15 10.12
CA ILE A 39 -3.63 2.18 9.09
C ILE A 39 -2.11 2.07 9.05
N THR A 40 -1.59 0.86 9.20
CA THR A 40 -0.15 0.57 9.08
C THR A 40 0.07 -0.24 7.81
N LEU A 41 1.03 0.16 6.99
CA LEU A 41 1.42 -0.50 5.74
C LEU A 41 2.86 -0.99 5.85
N GLN A 42 3.08 -2.25 5.50
CA GLN A 42 4.41 -2.83 5.34
C GLN A 42 4.74 -2.92 3.86
N ILE A 43 5.68 -2.10 3.37
CA ILE A 43 6.09 -2.08 1.98
C ILE A 43 7.34 -2.92 1.81
N GLU A 44 7.17 -4.09 1.21
CA GLU A 44 8.24 -5.05 0.96
C GLU A 44 8.92 -4.82 -0.39
N LYS A 45 10.22 -5.11 -0.45
CA LYS A 45 10.94 -5.15 -1.71
C LYS A 45 10.46 -6.32 -2.55
N ASN A 46 10.03 -6.02 -3.78
CA ASN A 46 9.84 -7.07 -4.78
C ASN A 46 11.22 -7.57 -5.20
N LEU A 47 11.65 -8.69 -4.63
CA LEU A 47 12.80 -9.43 -5.12
C LEU A 47 12.33 -10.19 -6.35
N ASP A 48 12.74 -9.73 -7.52
CA ASP A 48 12.63 -10.43 -8.80
C ASP A 48 13.50 -11.71 -8.75
N ARG A 49 13.04 -12.71 -7.99
CA ARG A 49 13.72 -14.00 -7.80
C ARG A 49 13.76 -14.88 -9.06
N ASN A 50 13.47 -14.33 -10.23
CA ASN A 50 13.66 -15.02 -11.49
C ASN A 50 15.02 -14.64 -12.07
N PHE A 51 16.10 -15.10 -11.43
CA PHE A 51 17.40 -15.17 -12.11
C PHE A 51 17.25 -16.20 -13.23
N PRO A 52 17.19 -15.83 -14.52
CA PRO A 52 17.31 -16.83 -15.56
C PRO A 52 18.66 -17.49 -15.35
N ASN A 53 18.67 -18.82 -15.33
CA ASN A 53 19.83 -19.66 -15.08
C ASN A 53 21.05 -19.14 -15.88
N SER A 54 21.86 -18.29 -15.27
CA SER A 54 23.14 -17.85 -15.81
C SER A 54 24.11 -19.00 -15.58
N ARG A 55 24.00 -20.01 -16.44
CA ARG A 55 25.10 -20.92 -16.70
C ARG A 55 25.50 -20.71 -18.15
N SER A 56 26.46 -19.81 -18.30
CA SER A 56 27.43 -19.83 -19.40
C SER A 56 27.79 -21.28 -19.73
N LYS A 57 27.60 -21.66 -20.99
CA LYS A 57 28.42 -22.70 -21.59
C LYS A 57 29.20 -21.99 -22.69
N PHE A 58 30.49 -21.79 -22.47
CA PHE A 58 31.42 -21.58 -23.56
C PHE A 58 31.31 -22.78 -24.49
N GLU A 59 30.84 -22.56 -25.71
CA GLU A 59 31.05 -23.43 -26.88
C GLU A 59 31.27 -22.53 -28.10
#